data_AF-A0A7C2TYG5-F1
#
_entry.id   AF-A0A7C2TYG5-F1
#
_cell.length_a   1.000
_cell.length_b   1.000
_cell.length_c   1.000
_cell.angle_alpha   90.00
_cell.angle_beta   90.00
_cell.angle_gamma   90.00
#
_symmetry.space_group_name_H-M   'P 1'
#
loop_
_entity.id
_entity.type
_entity.pdbx_description
1 polymer ?
#
loop_
_entity_poly.entity_id
_entity_poly.type
_entity_poly.pdbx_seq_one_letter_code
_entity_poly.pdbx_strand_id
1 'polypeptide(L)'
;GEFEALTKRGIPQTGTENYGGPVVTAGGLIFIGATKDEKLRAFDKETGKVLWETQLPAGGYATPSTYEYKGKQYVVIACGGGKMGTKSGEAYVAFALPDER
;
A
#
# COMPACT_ATOMS: atom_id res chain seq x y z
N GLY A 1 3.82 7.74 1.55
CA GLY A 1 4.60 8.49 0.58
C GLY A 1 5.62 9.32 1.30
N GLU A 2 6.89 8.95 1.19
CA GLU A 2 8.01 9.78 1.61
C GLU A 2 9.11 9.79 0.56
N PHE A 3 9.90 10.87 0.54
CA PHE A 3 11.14 10.91 -0.21
C PHE A 3 12.29 10.61 0.73
N GLU A 4 12.88 9.42 0.63
CA GLU A 4 13.96 8.98 1.51
C GLU A 4 15.13 9.98 1.58
N ALA A 5 15.45 10.64 0.45
CA ALA A 5 16.49 11.66 0.40
C ALA A 5 16.18 12.90 1.25
N LEU A 6 14.91 13.28 1.42
CA LEU A 6 14.50 14.39 2.28
C LEU A 6 14.50 13.96 3.75
N THR A 7 13.97 12.76 4.04
CA THR A 7 14.00 12.19 5.39
C THR A 7 15.44 12.07 5.92
N LYS A 8 16.38 11.62 5.10
CA LYS A 8 17.83 11.55 5.43
C LYS A 8 18.46 12.90 5.74
N ARG A 9 17.85 14.00 5.27
CA ARG A 9 18.29 15.38 5.56
C ARG A 9 17.61 15.97 6.80
N GLY A 10 16.83 15.18 7.54
CA GLY A 10 16.08 15.62 8.72
C GLY A 10 14.82 16.41 8.38
N ILE A 11 14.39 16.42 7.11
CA ILE A 11 13.14 17.07 6.71
C ILE A 11 11.99 16.14 7.13
N PRO A 12 10.95 16.63 7.82
CA PRO A 12 9.78 15.84 8.17
C PRO A 12 9.11 15.20 6.95
N GLN A 13 8.36 14.12 7.16
CA GLN A 13 7.65 13.42 6.10
C GLN A 13 6.74 14.38 5.31
N THR A 14 7.12 14.64 4.06
CA THR A 14 6.45 15.64 3.20
C THR A 14 5.27 15.09 2.40
N GLY A 15 5.11 13.76 2.35
CA GLY A 15 4.28 13.13 1.33
C GLY A 15 5.06 12.92 0.02
N THR A 16 4.41 12.23 -0.92
CA THR A 16 4.83 12.13 -2.33
C THR A 16 3.60 12.28 -3.22
N GLU A 17 3.84 12.41 -4.52
CA GLU A 17 2.81 12.24 -5.55
C GLU A 17 2.00 10.94 -5.30
N ASN A 18 0.69 11.02 -5.50
CA ASN A 18 -0.27 9.92 -5.29
C ASN A 18 -1.01 9.63 -6.61
N TYR A 19 -1.00 8.37 -7.06
CA TYR A 19 -1.58 7.97 -8.36
C TYR A 19 -2.87 7.17 -8.26
N GLY A 20 -2.95 6.29 -7.25
CA GLY A 20 -3.98 5.27 -7.12
C GLY A 20 -4.95 5.55 -5.98
N GLY A 21 -6.10 4.87 -6.00
CA GLY A 21 -7.09 4.99 -4.94
C GLY A 21 -6.82 4.09 -3.72
N PRO A 22 -7.43 4.38 -2.57
CA PRO A 22 -7.52 3.45 -1.46
C PRO A 22 -8.67 2.45 -1.64
N VAL A 23 -8.65 1.38 -0.83
CA VAL A 23 -9.85 0.61 -0.45
C VAL A 23 -10.08 0.77 1.05
N VAL A 24 -11.35 0.94 1.45
CA VAL A 24 -11.75 1.08 2.86
C VAL A 24 -12.58 -0.14 3.25
N THR A 25 -12.24 -0.78 4.37
CA THR A 25 -12.96 -1.97 4.87
C THR A 25 -13.96 -1.61 5.95
N ALA A 26 -14.97 -2.46 6.15
CA ALA A 26 -15.93 -2.33 7.25
C ALA A 26 -15.25 -2.41 8.64
N GLY A 27 -14.11 -3.09 8.74
CA GLY A 27 -13.29 -3.17 9.96
C GLY A 27 -12.53 -1.89 10.29
N GLY A 28 -12.67 -0.83 9.50
CA GLY A 28 -12.09 0.48 9.79
C GLY A 28 -10.66 0.68 9.29
N LEU A 29 -10.22 -0.14 8.33
CA LEU A 29 -8.88 -0.04 7.75
C LEU A 29 -8.93 0.56 6.34
N ILE A 30 -7.97 1.43 6.04
CA ILE A 30 -7.71 1.96 4.70
C ILE A 30 -6.44 1.31 4.17
N PHE A 31 -6.52 0.60 3.03
CA PHE A 31 -5.36 0.07 2.34
C PHE A 31 -5.04 0.91 1.10
N ILE A 32 -3.80 1.37 0.97
CA ILE A 32 -3.35 2.17 -0.18
C ILE A 32 -1.85 1.99 -0.47
N GLY A 33 -1.50 1.83 -1.75
CA GLY A 33 -0.12 1.80 -2.23
C GLY A 33 0.30 3.19 -2.74
N ALA A 34 -0.12 3.49 -3.96
CA ALA A 34 -0.27 4.78 -4.63
C ALA A 34 0.91 5.78 -4.63
N THR A 35 1.99 5.52 -3.90
CA THR A 35 3.06 6.48 -3.60
C THR A 35 4.41 6.02 -4.14
N LYS A 36 5.34 6.97 -4.31
CA LYS A 36 6.65 6.75 -4.95
C LYS A 36 7.61 5.85 -4.16
N ASP A 37 7.34 5.65 -2.88
CA ASP A 37 8.12 4.73 -2.03
C ASP A 37 7.75 3.25 -2.25
N GLU A 38 6.83 2.95 -3.17
CA GLU A 38 6.44 1.60 -3.57
C GLU A 38 5.97 0.72 -2.39
N LYS A 39 5.42 1.34 -1.33
CA LYS A 39 4.88 0.63 -0.17
C LYS A 39 3.37 0.50 -0.23
N LEU A 40 2.83 -0.66 0.18
CA LEU A 40 1.42 -0.80 0.58
C LEU A 40 1.30 -0.49 2.07
N ARG A 41 0.31 0.31 2.44
CA ARG A 41 0.06 0.72 3.83
C ARG A 41 -1.37 0.44 4.24
N ALA A 42 -1.55 0.10 5.51
CA ALA A 42 -2.83 0.05 6.20
C ALA A 42 -2.91 1.19 7.22
N PHE A 43 -3.95 2.00 7.12
CA PHE A 43 -4.23 3.08 8.06
C PHE A 43 -5.49 2.81 8.87
N ASP A 44 -5.52 3.29 10.10
CA ASP A 44 -6.75 3.46 10.86
C ASP A 44 -7.60 4.58 10.22
N LYS A 45 -8.88 4.30 9.91
CA LYS A 45 -9.72 5.25 9.15
C LYS A 45 -10.07 6.53 9.90
N GLU A 46 -10.07 6.51 11.23
CA GLU A 46 -10.49 7.64 12.07
C GLU A 46 -9.29 8.55 12.39
N THR A 47 -8.15 7.93 12.72
CA THR A 47 -6.96 8.65 13.22
C THR A 47 -5.92 8.92 12.14
N GLY A 48 -5.98 8.21 11.01
CA GLY A 48 -4.97 8.30 9.95
C GLY A 48 -3.60 7.74 10.35
N LYS A 49 -3.50 7.01 11.46
CA LYS A 49 -2.26 6.35 11.88
C LYS A 49 -1.93 5.19 10.94
N VAL A 50 -0.67 5.08 10.54
CA VAL A 50 -0.16 3.87 9.87
C VAL A 50 -0.12 2.75 10.90
N LEU A 51 -0.86 1.67 10.65
CA LEU A 51 -0.88 0.48 11.50
C LEU A 51 0.03 -0.63 10.97
N TRP A 52 0.21 -0.68 9.65
CA TRP A 52 1.05 -1.66 8.99
C TRP A 52 1.53 -1.12 7.64
N GLU A 53 2.73 -1.50 7.23
CA GLU A 53 3.24 -1.24 5.89
C GLU A 53 4.19 -2.34 5.41
N THR A 54 4.32 -2.48 4.10
CA THR A 54 5.28 -3.38 3.48
C THR A 54 5.80 -2.82 2.16
N GLN A 55 7.02 -3.21 1.80
CA GLN A 55 7.61 -2.90 0.50
C GLN A 55 7.02 -3.81 -0.57
N LEU A 56 6.50 -3.24 -1.66
CA LEU A 56 6.04 -4.02 -2.81
C LEU A 56 7.21 -4.32 -3.76
N PRO A 57 7.11 -5.40 -4.56
CA PRO A 57 8.12 -5.74 -5.55
C PRO A 57 8.23 -4.72 -6.68
N ALA A 58 7.20 -3.89 -6.91
CA ALA A 58 7.19 -2.72 -7.79
C ALA A 58 6.01 -1.80 -7.40
N GLY A 59 5.99 -0.56 -7.92
CA GLY A 59 4.94 0.43 -7.63
C GLY A 59 3.51 -0.10 -7.76
N GLY A 60 2.78 -0.08 -6.65
CA GLY A 60 1.36 -0.41 -6.55
C GLY A 60 0.46 0.78 -6.83
N TYR A 61 0.33 1.16 -8.11
CA TYR A 61 -0.43 2.36 -8.52
C TYR A 61 -1.91 2.11 -8.80
N ALA A 62 -2.34 0.86 -8.86
CA ALA A 62 -3.76 0.52 -8.92
C ALA A 62 -4.39 0.62 -7.51
N THR A 63 -5.71 0.82 -7.49
CA THR A 63 -6.49 0.69 -6.25
C THR A 63 -6.43 -0.76 -5.78
N PRO A 64 -6.05 -1.03 -4.51
CA PRO A 64 -6.12 -2.39 -3.97
C PRO A 64 -7.56 -2.90 -3.97
N SER A 65 -7.73 -4.22 -4.07
CA SER A 65 -9.03 -4.87 -3.92
C SER A 65 -9.03 -5.80 -2.71
N THR A 66 -10.22 -6.11 -2.19
CA THR A 66 -10.42 -7.12 -1.15
C THR A 66 -11.43 -8.16 -1.62
N TYR A 67 -11.20 -9.40 -1.25
CA TYR A 67 -12.09 -10.52 -1.56
C TYR A 67 -12.00 -11.58 -0.45
N GLU A 68 -12.98 -12.47 -0.41
CA GLU A 68 -12.95 -13.64 0.46
C GLU A 68 -12.75 -14.91 -0.37
N TYR A 69 -11.94 -15.83 0.11
CA TYR A 69 -11.82 -17.17 -0.44
C TYR A 69 -11.72 -18.20 0.70
N LYS A 70 -12.63 -19.17 0.70
CA LYS A 70 -12.73 -20.23 1.73
C LYS A 70 -12.77 -19.66 3.17
N GLY A 71 -13.59 -18.63 3.39
CA GLY A 71 -13.75 -18.01 4.71
C GLY A 71 -12.59 -17.14 5.17
N LYS A 72 -11.58 -16.92 4.31
CA LYS A 72 -10.43 -16.06 4.60
C LYS A 72 -10.46 -14.81 3.74
N GLN A 73 -10.35 -13.64 4.35
CA GLN A 73 -10.29 -12.35 3.66
C GLN A 73 -8.87 -12.08 3.18
N TYR A 74 -8.77 -11.56 1.96
CA TYR A 74 -7.52 -11.16 1.30
C TYR A 74 -7.60 -9.69 0.89
N VAL A 75 -6.43 -9.04 0.86
CA VAL A 75 -6.20 -7.75 0.19
C VAL A 75 -5.18 -7.99 -0.92
N VAL A 76 -5.49 -7.58 -2.16
CA VAL A 76 -4.63 -7.79 -3.32
C VAL A 76 -4.33 -6.47 -4.02
N ILE A 77 -3.11 -6.32 -4.53
CA ILE A 77 -2.69 -5.16 -5.32
C ILE A 77 -1.86 -5.57 -6.53
N ALA A 78 -2.12 -4.92 -7.67
CA ALA A 78 -1.28 -5.03 -8.86
C ALA A 78 -0.02 -4.18 -8.71
N CYS A 79 1.14 -4.81 -8.82
CA CYS A 79 2.47 -4.20 -8.73
C CYS A 79 3.03 -4.02 -10.15
N GLY A 80 2.37 -3.18 -10.95
CA GLY A 80 2.75 -2.91 -12.34
C GLY A 80 3.88 -1.87 -12.48
N GLY A 81 4.00 -0.96 -11.51
CA GLY A 81 5.00 0.10 -11.53
C GLY A 81 4.96 0.98 -12.80
N GLY A 82 6.12 1.45 -13.24
CA GLY A 82 6.32 2.11 -14.55
C GLY A 82 5.75 3.54 -14.68
N LYS A 83 5.05 4.03 -13.67
CA LYS A 83 4.72 5.46 -13.51
C LYS A 83 5.69 6.11 -12.55
N MET A 84 5.71 7.44 -12.51
CA MET A 84 6.41 8.18 -11.44
C MET A 84 7.93 7.94 -11.36
N GLY A 85 8.55 7.37 -12.41
CA GLY A 85 9.97 7.04 -12.43
C GLY A 85 10.37 5.78 -11.65
N THR A 86 9.41 4.99 -11.17
CA THR A 86 9.67 3.70 -10.54
C THR A 86 9.81 2.58 -11.57
N LYS A 87 10.45 1.48 -11.16
CA LYS A 87 10.63 0.31 -12.03
C LYS A 87 9.28 -0.29 -12.43
N SER A 88 9.19 -0.83 -13.64
CA SER A 88 8.05 -1.66 -14.03
C SER A 88 8.09 -3.02 -13.34
N GLY A 89 6.92 -3.61 -13.14
CA GLY A 89 6.74 -4.94 -12.58
C GLY A 89 5.56 -5.67 -13.21
N GLU A 90 5.44 -6.96 -12.89
CA GLU A 90 4.45 -7.87 -13.49
C GLU A 90 3.87 -8.84 -12.44
N ALA A 91 3.61 -8.33 -11.23
CA ALA A 91 3.14 -9.16 -10.12
C ALA A 91 1.82 -8.67 -9.54
N TYR A 92 1.02 -9.61 -9.05
CA TYR A 92 -0.01 -9.35 -8.05
C TYR A 92 0.48 -9.87 -6.70
N VAL A 93 0.29 -9.07 -5.66
CA VAL A 93 0.62 -9.49 -4.28
C VAL A 93 -0.66 -9.51 -3.47
N ALA A 94 -0.96 -10.66 -2.85
CA ALA A 94 -2.10 -10.85 -1.98
C ALA A 94 -1.64 -11.05 -0.54
N PHE A 95 -2.33 -10.38 0.39
CA PHE A 95 -2.06 -10.40 1.83
C PHE A 95 -3.29 -10.94 2.55
N ALA A 96 -3.07 -11.71 3.60
CA ALA A 96 -4.09 -12.13 4.54
C ALA A 96 -3.45 -12.32 5.91
N LEU A 97 -4.28 -12.36 6.96
CA LEU A 97 -3.80 -12.75 8.28
C LEU A 97 -3.27 -14.19 8.25
N PRO A 98 -2.34 -14.56 9.14
CA PRO A 98 -1.96 -15.97 9.34
C PRO A 98 -3.19 -16.83 9.62
N ASP A 99 -3.15 -18.11 9.26
CA ASP A 99 -4.16 -19.04 9.74
C ASP A 99 -4.09 -19.13 11.27
N GLU A 100 -5.25 -19.27 11.92
CA GLU A 100 -5.30 -19.56 13.35
C GLU A 100 -4.52 -20.85 13.62
N ARG A 101 -3.63 -20.83 14.61
CA ARG A 101 -2.86 -22.00 15.04
C ARG A 101 -3.73 -23.00 15.79
#